data_AF-A0A8T4U1S4-F1
#
_entry.id   AF-A0A8T4U1S4-F1
#
_cell.length_a   1.000
_cell.length_b   1.000
_cell.length_c   1.000
_cell.angle_alpha   90.00
_cell.angle_beta   90.00
_cell.angle_gamma   90.00
#
_symmetry.space_group_name_H-M   'P 1'
#
loop_
_entity.id
_entity.type
_entity.pdbx_description
1 polymer ?
#
loop_
_entity_poly.entity_id
_entity_poly.type
_entity_poly.pdbx_seq_one_letter_code
_entity_poly.pdbx_strand_id
1 'polypeptide(L)'
;MKFKKYFPTLLSILTVILIPYFLYKIRNLLKFTIESLSNYSPRLLDLQNSLTTNITLQETLNIQNELSSIHFATQKALAINYFLLPIGIFLIWILTEGFSWKIKNKVKLSTFTLYSLPLFILLYLFILQLLELISAVFFYTEFNIIYLLISGLFLLVYSYIAFISLSVKKNFMQNLRAAKDNIRLFPEFFLFIITTVLVLISMIIIYIFLSADYSIIIPFIVLIILTLLLIWQKNRLIKKILFF
;
A
#
# COMPACT_ATOMS: atom_id res chain seq x y z
N MET A 1 -7.45 33.53 -5.81
CA MET A 1 -8.70 32.75 -5.52
C MET A 1 -8.84 31.45 -6.34
N LYS A 2 -8.36 31.38 -7.60
CA LYS A 2 -8.43 30.16 -8.45
C LYS A 2 -7.55 28.99 -7.98
N PHE A 3 -6.39 29.25 -7.36
CA PHE A 3 -5.44 28.21 -6.93
C PHE A 3 -6.02 27.21 -5.90
N LYS A 4 -6.80 27.70 -4.93
CA LYS A 4 -7.46 26.85 -3.91
C LYS A 4 -8.40 25.79 -4.50
N LYS A 5 -8.95 26.01 -5.71
CA LYS A 5 -9.87 25.07 -6.38
C LYS A 5 -9.15 23.86 -6.98
N TYR A 6 -7.93 24.05 -7.49
CA TYR A 6 -7.14 23.00 -8.14
C TYR A 6 -6.13 22.32 -7.21
N PHE A 7 -5.82 22.95 -6.08
CA PHE A 7 -4.88 22.42 -5.09
C PHE A 7 -5.16 20.96 -4.64
N PRO A 8 -6.41 20.54 -4.39
CA PRO A 8 -6.70 19.14 -4.04
C PRO A 8 -6.37 18.15 -5.17
N THR A 9 -6.56 18.57 -6.43
CA THR A 9 -6.22 17.77 -7.61
C THR A 9 -4.70 17.68 -7.77
N LEU A 10 -4.00 18.80 -7.56
CA LEU A 10 -2.53 18.84 -7.59
C LEU A 10 -1.93 17.93 -6.50
N LEU A 11 -2.50 17.91 -5.30
CA LEU A 11 -2.09 17.00 -4.24
C LEU A 11 -2.29 15.53 -4.64
N SER A 12 -3.42 15.17 -5.25
CA SER A 12 -3.65 13.81 -5.72
C SER A 12 -2.68 13.41 -6.85
N ILE A 13 -2.34 14.33 -7.76
CA ILE A 13 -1.28 14.11 -8.77
C ILE A 13 0.08 13.95 -8.10
N LEU A 14 0.38 14.76 -7.08
CA LEU A 14 1.61 14.65 -6.31
C LEU A 14 1.73 13.26 -5.65
N THR A 15 0.62 12.68 -5.15
CA THR A 15 0.58 11.29 -4.65
C THR A 15 1.07 10.31 -5.69
N VAL A 16 0.61 10.45 -6.93
CA VAL A 16 0.94 9.57 -8.06
C VAL A 16 2.41 9.65 -8.44
N ILE A 17 3.07 10.78 -8.17
CA ILE A 17 4.52 10.95 -8.42
C ILE A 17 5.33 10.44 -7.22
N LEU A 18 4.91 10.80 -6.00
CA LEU A 18 5.63 10.47 -4.78
C LEU A 18 5.66 8.97 -4.49
N ILE A 19 4.57 8.24 -4.74
CA ILE A 19 4.53 6.80 -4.46
C ILE A 19 5.54 6.03 -5.34
N PRO A 20 5.55 6.14 -6.68
CA PRO A 20 6.57 5.51 -7.52
C PRO A 20 8.00 5.95 -7.19
N TYR A 21 8.21 7.24 -6.87
CA TYR A 21 9.52 7.72 -6.44
C TYR A 21 9.96 7.06 -5.12
N PHE A 22 9.06 6.93 -4.16
CA PHE A 22 9.30 6.23 -2.90
C PHE A 22 9.59 4.74 -3.15
N LEU A 23 8.80 4.07 -3.99
CA LEU A 23 9.03 2.67 -4.39
C LEU A 23 10.41 2.49 -5.02
N TYR A 24 10.85 3.42 -5.87
CA TYR A 24 12.19 3.41 -6.45
C TYR A 24 13.29 3.54 -5.38
N LYS A 25 13.12 4.43 -4.39
CA LYS A 25 14.07 4.57 -3.28
C LYS A 25 14.14 3.31 -2.41
N ILE A 26 12.99 2.71 -2.10
CA ILE A 26 12.91 1.46 -1.33
C ILE A 26 13.57 0.32 -2.09
N ARG A 27 13.32 0.21 -3.40
CA ARG A 27 13.94 -0.78 -4.27
C ARG A 27 15.47 -0.64 -4.28
N ASN A 28 16.01 0.57 -4.40
CA ASN A 28 17.46 0.79 -4.34
C ASN A 28 18.05 0.41 -2.97
N LEU A 29 17.34 0.71 -1.88
CA LEU A 29 17.77 0.33 -0.53
C LEU A 29 17.77 -1.20 -0.34
N LEU A 30 16.74 -1.88 -0.86
CA LEU A 30 16.64 -3.34 -0.87
C LEU A 30 17.77 -3.95 -1.71
N LYS A 31 17.99 -3.46 -2.93
CA LYS A 31 19.06 -3.92 -3.82
C LYS A 31 20.43 -3.82 -3.13
N PHE A 32 20.75 -2.68 -2.53
CA PHE A 32 21.99 -2.50 -1.77
C PHE A 32 22.13 -3.51 -0.61
N THR A 33 21.03 -3.80 0.09
CA THR A 33 21.03 -4.75 1.21
C THR A 33 21.18 -6.20 0.72
N ILE A 34 20.55 -6.56 -0.40
CA ILE A 34 20.65 -7.88 -1.03
C ILE A 34 22.04 -8.10 -1.62
N GLU A 35 22.63 -7.10 -2.29
CA GLU A 35 24.01 -7.17 -2.80
C GLU A 35 25.02 -7.34 -1.65
N SER A 36 24.78 -6.64 -0.53
CA SER A 36 25.56 -6.84 0.68
C SER A 36 25.44 -8.28 1.19
N LEU A 37 24.22 -8.86 1.20
CA LEU A 37 23.98 -10.26 1.56
C LEU A 37 24.65 -11.26 0.61
N SER A 38 24.60 -11.03 -0.71
CA SER A 38 25.22 -11.92 -1.70
C SER A 38 26.73 -11.97 -1.55
N ASN A 39 27.37 -10.89 -1.09
CA ASN A 39 28.81 -10.87 -0.80
C ASN A 39 29.19 -11.78 0.38
N TYR A 40 28.24 -12.12 1.27
CA TYR A 40 28.46 -13.07 2.36
C TYR A 40 28.16 -14.52 1.95
N SER A 41 27.47 -14.78 0.84
CA SER A 41 27.08 -16.14 0.43
C SER A 41 28.25 -17.08 0.09
N PRO A 42 29.30 -16.66 -0.65
CA PRO A 42 30.48 -17.51 -0.88
C PRO A 42 31.20 -17.81 0.44
N ARG A 43 31.29 -16.80 1.31
CA ARG A 43 31.96 -16.93 2.61
C ARG A 43 31.22 -17.85 3.56
N LEU A 44 29.88 -17.86 3.54
CA LEU A 44 29.06 -18.82 4.29
C LEU A 44 29.30 -20.27 3.87
N LEU A 45 29.47 -20.52 2.57
CA LEU A 45 29.82 -21.85 2.05
C LEU A 45 31.23 -22.26 2.51
N ASP A 46 32.19 -21.33 2.46
CA ASP A 46 33.56 -21.57 2.96
C ASP A 46 33.58 -21.81 4.48
N LEU A 47 32.76 -21.09 5.24
CA LEU A 47 32.60 -21.28 6.68
C LEU A 47 31.92 -22.60 7.02
N GLN A 48 30.88 -23.00 6.29
CA GLN A 48 30.23 -24.31 6.44
C GLN A 48 31.23 -25.46 6.19
N ASN A 49 32.12 -25.30 5.20
CA ASN A 49 33.19 -26.24 4.89
C ASN A 49 34.35 -26.22 5.90
N SER A 50 34.53 -25.13 6.65
CA SER A 50 35.56 -25.00 7.70
C SER A 50 35.05 -25.48 9.06
N LEU A 51 33.74 -25.44 9.30
CA LEU A 51 33.10 -25.96 10.51
C LEU A 51 33.11 -27.49 10.61
N THR A 52 33.38 -28.19 9.50
CA THR A 52 33.56 -29.65 9.45
C THR A 52 34.99 -30.11 9.80
N THR A 53 35.93 -29.19 10.04
CA THR A 53 37.30 -29.47 10.50
C THR A 53 37.55 -28.87 11.90
N ASN A 54 38.66 -29.24 12.56
CA ASN A 54 38.99 -28.73 13.90
C ASN A 54 39.34 -27.23 13.84
N ILE A 55 38.43 -26.40 14.33
CA ILE A 55 38.49 -24.93 14.25
C ILE A 55 39.07 -24.34 15.54
N THR A 56 39.82 -23.26 15.42
CA THR A 56 40.34 -22.52 16.58
C THR A 56 39.29 -21.58 17.20
N LEU A 57 39.52 -21.16 18.44
CA LEU A 57 38.61 -20.28 19.19
C LEU A 57 38.50 -18.88 18.55
N GLN A 58 39.57 -18.40 17.91
CA GLN A 58 39.61 -17.13 17.17
C GLN A 58 38.74 -17.18 15.90
N GLU A 59 38.82 -18.29 15.15
CA GLU A 59 38.00 -18.54 13.96
C GLU A 59 36.52 -18.67 14.33
N THR A 60 36.22 -19.27 15.49
CA THR A 60 34.85 -19.37 16.02
C THR A 60 34.25 -17.99 16.31
N LEU A 61 35.02 -17.06 16.89
CA LEU A 61 34.56 -15.68 17.14
C LEU A 61 34.33 -14.90 15.84
N ASN A 62 35.20 -15.08 14.83
CA ASN A 62 35.01 -14.47 13.52
C ASN A 62 33.73 -14.99 12.84
N ILE A 63 33.48 -16.30 12.91
CA ILE A 63 32.25 -16.93 12.39
C ILE A 63 31.00 -16.37 13.08
N GLN A 64 31.02 -16.22 14.40
CA GLN A 64 29.89 -15.66 15.15
C GLN A 64 29.62 -14.21 14.75
N ASN A 65 30.67 -13.39 14.61
CA ASN A 65 30.54 -12.01 14.16
C ASN A 65 29.96 -11.92 12.74
N GLU A 66 30.43 -12.76 11.81
CA GLU A 66 29.90 -12.78 10.45
C GLU A 66 28.45 -13.28 10.40
N LEU A 67 28.11 -14.36 11.10
CA LEU A 67 26.72 -14.83 11.22
C LEU A 67 25.79 -13.75 11.78
N SER A 68 26.25 -13.00 12.79
CA SER A 68 25.49 -11.88 13.34
C SER A 68 25.25 -10.77 12.31
N SER A 69 26.24 -10.48 11.46
CA SER A 69 26.10 -9.47 10.40
C SER A 69 25.14 -9.90 9.29
N ILE A 70 25.16 -11.18 8.91
CA ILE A 70 24.22 -11.75 7.94
C ILE A 70 22.81 -11.75 8.50
N HIS A 71 22.65 -12.18 9.75
CA HIS A 71 21.37 -12.16 10.43
C HIS A 71 20.80 -10.74 10.50
N PHE A 72 21.64 -9.77 10.89
CA PHE A 72 21.25 -8.35 10.94
C PHE A 72 20.87 -7.81 9.56
N ALA A 73 21.65 -8.09 8.52
CA ALA A 73 21.36 -7.67 7.15
C ALA A 73 20.06 -8.30 6.62
N THR A 74 19.79 -9.56 6.98
CA THR A 74 18.56 -10.28 6.62
C THR A 74 17.35 -9.66 7.33
N GLN A 75 17.43 -9.44 8.64
CA GLN A 75 16.39 -8.74 9.39
C GLN A 75 16.13 -7.34 8.82
N LYS A 76 17.18 -6.61 8.43
CA LYS A 76 17.05 -5.29 7.79
C LYS A 76 16.34 -5.37 6.44
N ALA A 77 16.66 -6.34 5.60
CA ALA A 77 15.98 -6.54 4.31
C ALA A 77 14.48 -6.85 4.50
N LEU A 78 14.16 -7.75 5.44
CA LEU A 78 12.78 -8.06 5.81
C LEU A 78 12.06 -6.83 6.36
N ALA A 79 12.72 -6.04 7.22
CA ALA A 79 12.15 -4.83 7.79
C ALA A 79 11.78 -3.79 6.72
N ILE A 80 12.63 -3.62 5.70
CA ILE A 80 12.36 -2.71 4.58
C ILE A 80 11.11 -3.15 3.81
N ASN A 81 11.00 -4.44 3.51
CA ASN A 81 9.91 -4.95 2.67
C ASN A 81 8.57 -5.03 3.42
N TYR A 82 8.57 -5.55 4.65
CA TYR A 82 7.33 -5.81 5.41
C TYR A 82 6.83 -4.62 6.24
N PHE A 83 7.70 -3.67 6.61
CA PHE A 83 7.29 -2.54 7.45
C PHE A 83 7.49 -1.20 6.75
N LEU A 84 8.69 -0.92 6.23
CA LEU A 84 9.00 0.41 5.70
C LEU A 84 8.17 0.73 4.45
N LEU A 85 8.02 -0.23 3.54
CA LEU A 85 7.23 -0.07 2.32
C LEU A 85 5.76 0.26 2.61
N PRO A 86 4.99 -0.56 3.37
CA PRO A 86 3.58 -0.25 3.62
C PRO A 86 3.40 1.02 4.46
N ILE A 87 4.23 1.25 5.47
CA ILE A 87 4.15 2.46 6.31
C ILE A 87 4.44 3.72 5.47
N GLY A 88 5.45 3.68 4.60
CA GLY A 88 5.79 4.82 3.75
C GLY A 88 4.68 5.17 2.76
N ILE A 89 4.07 4.17 2.12
CA ILE A 89 2.90 4.38 1.24
C ILE A 89 1.74 5.00 2.03
N PHE A 90 1.46 4.51 3.24
CA PHE A 90 0.42 5.04 4.10
C PHE A 90 0.68 6.49 4.53
N LEU A 91 1.92 6.84 4.87
CA LEU A 91 2.30 8.20 5.24
C LEU A 91 2.14 9.15 4.05
N ILE A 92 2.60 8.77 2.86
CA ILE A 92 2.40 9.57 1.64
C ILE A 92 0.90 9.79 1.41
N TRP A 93 0.09 8.73 1.54
CA TRP A 93 -1.37 8.82 1.39
C TRP A 93 -2.02 9.78 2.39
N ILE A 94 -1.69 9.70 3.68
CA ILE A 94 -2.22 10.65 4.69
C ILE A 94 -1.80 12.08 4.35
N LEU A 95 -0.55 12.29 3.97
CA LEU A 95 0.00 13.62 3.71
C LEU A 95 -0.57 14.25 2.45
N THR A 96 -0.95 13.48 1.43
CA THR A 96 -1.49 14.03 0.19
C THR A 96 -3.01 14.00 0.17
N GLU A 97 -3.63 12.83 0.35
CA GLU A 97 -5.09 12.68 0.32
C GLU A 97 -5.74 13.25 1.58
N GLY A 98 -5.14 13.08 2.76
CA GLY A 98 -5.67 13.67 4.00
C GLY A 98 -5.68 15.20 3.94
N PHE A 99 -4.64 15.82 3.38
CA PHE A 99 -4.64 17.27 3.13
C PHE A 99 -5.63 17.68 2.04
N SER A 100 -5.79 16.87 0.98
CA SER A 100 -6.81 17.09 -0.06
C SER A 100 -8.23 17.12 0.54
N TRP A 101 -8.56 16.16 1.41
CA TRP A 101 -9.82 16.12 2.17
C TRP A 101 -9.97 17.29 3.15
N LYS A 102 -8.90 17.68 3.84
CA LYS A 102 -8.90 18.86 4.73
C LYS A 102 -9.21 20.14 3.97
N ILE A 103 -8.62 20.35 2.79
CA ILE A 103 -8.78 21.59 2.03
C ILE A 103 -10.15 21.63 1.34
N LYS A 104 -10.56 20.52 0.71
CA LYS A 104 -11.78 20.46 -0.08
C LYS A 104 -13.04 20.34 0.79
N ASN A 105 -12.98 19.46 1.77
CA ASN A 105 -14.13 19.09 2.59
C ASN A 105 -13.99 19.59 4.03
N LYS A 106 -12.95 20.32 4.43
CA LYS A 106 -12.77 20.79 5.83
C LYS A 106 -12.76 19.64 6.86
N VAL A 107 -12.33 18.44 6.45
CA VAL A 107 -12.19 17.31 7.36
C VAL A 107 -10.94 17.50 8.22
N LYS A 108 -11.03 17.26 9.53
CA LYS A 108 -9.84 17.28 10.41
C LYS A 108 -8.92 16.11 10.04
N LEU A 109 -7.61 16.37 9.99
CA LEU A 109 -6.63 15.33 9.64
C LEU A 109 -6.71 14.14 10.59
N SER A 110 -6.93 14.36 11.89
CA SER A 110 -7.12 13.28 12.88
C SER A 110 -8.32 12.40 12.57
N THR A 111 -9.45 12.98 12.16
CA THR A 111 -10.65 12.25 11.74
C THR A 111 -10.37 11.44 10.47
N PHE A 112 -9.67 12.04 9.50
CA PHE A 112 -9.25 11.34 8.29
C PHE A 112 -8.37 10.13 8.62
N THR A 113 -7.35 10.31 9.45
CA THR A 113 -6.45 9.23 9.88
C THR A 113 -7.21 8.11 10.58
N LEU A 114 -8.15 8.45 11.48
CA LEU A 114 -8.94 7.46 12.22
C LEU A 114 -9.80 6.58 11.31
N TYR A 115 -10.39 7.13 10.24
CA TYR A 115 -11.14 6.34 9.26
C TYR A 115 -10.25 5.65 8.23
N SER A 116 -9.06 6.19 7.95
CA SER A 116 -8.15 5.67 6.93
C SER A 116 -7.28 4.52 7.44
N LEU A 117 -6.96 4.47 8.73
CA LEU A 117 -6.08 3.45 9.29
C LEU A 117 -6.71 2.05 9.25
N PRO A 118 -7.96 1.82 9.70
CA PRO A 118 -8.58 0.50 9.56
C PRO A 118 -8.82 0.14 8.09
N LEU A 119 -9.12 1.13 7.24
CA LEU A 119 -9.23 0.93 5.80
C LEU A 119 -7.92 0.40 5.21
N PHE A 120 -6.79 0.99 5.58
CA PHE A 120 -5.47 0.58 5.10
C PHE A 120 -5.11 -0.83 5.58
N ILE A 121 -5.44 -1.19 6.83
CA ILE A 121 -5.24 -2.54 7.36
C ILE A 121 -6.09 -3.56 6.60
N LEU A 122 -7.39 -3.29 6.40
CA LEU A 122 -8.28 -4.17 5.64
C LEU A 122 -7.82 -4.33 4.20
N LEU A 123 -7.36 -3.25 3.58
CA LEU A 123 -6.82 -3.25 2.23
C LEU A 123 -5.55 -4.09 2.14
N TYR A 124 -4.64 -3.95 3.10
CA TYR A 124 -3.42 -4.75 3.17
C TYR A 124 -3.73 -6.24 3.31
N LEU A 125 -4.65 -6.61 4.22
CA LEU A 125 -5.10 -7.99 4.37
C LEU A 125 -5.75 -8.54 3.09
N PHE A 126 -6.59 -7.74 2.44
CA PHE A 126 -7.22 -8.13 1.18
C PHE A 126 -6.19 -8.36 0.07
N ILE A 127 -5.18 -7.50 -0.04
CA ILE A 127 -4.10 -7.67 -1.03
C ILE A 127 -3.30 -8.95 -0.74
N LEU A 128 -3.00 -9.27 0.51
CA LEU A 128 -2.32 -10.52 0.86
C LEU A 128 -3.11 -11.74 0.39
N GLN A 129 -4.42 -11.77 0.65
CA GLN A 129 -5.30 -12.84 0.18
C GLN A 129 -5.37 -12.92 -1.35
N LEU A 130 -5.32 -11.77 -2.02
CA LEU A 130 -5.34 -11.71 -3.49
C LEU A 130 -4.03 -12.23 -4.08
N LEU A 131 -2.88 -11.94 -3.45
CA LEU A 131 -1.58 -12.50 -3.82
C LEU A 131 -1.51 -14.01 -3.58
N GLU A 132 -2.06 -14.50 -2.45
CA GLU A 132 -2.18 -15.94 -2.18
C GLU A 132 -3.05 -16.63 -3.23
N LEU A 133 -4.17 -16.05 -3.63
CA LEU A 133 -4.99 -16.57 -4.73
C LEU A 133 -4.19 -16.64 -6.04
N ILE A 134 -3.48 -15.58 -6.39
CA ILE A 134 -2.65 -15.55 -7.61
C ILE A 134 -1.60 -16.67 -7.55
N SER A 135 -0.90 -16.79 -6.42
CA SER A 135 0.07 -17.86 -6.19
C SER A 135 -0.56 -19.24 -6.36
N ALA A 136 -1.74 -19.46 -5.77
CA ALA A 136 -2.46 -20.73 -5.88
C ALA A 136 -2.87 -21.06 -7.31
N VAL A 137 -3.27 -20.08 -8.10
CA VAL A 137 -3.59 -20.24 -9.53
C VAL A 137 -2.35 -20.62 -10.34
N PHE A 138 -1.18 -20.01 -10.07
CA PHE A 138 0.05 -20.30 -10.81
C PHE A 138 0.74 -21.60 -10.39
N PHE A 139 0.70 -21.93 -9.10
CA PHE A 139 1.40 -23.09 -8.53
C PHE A 139 0.48 -24.28 -8.24
N TYR A 140 -0.79 -24.21 -8.63
CA TYR A 140 -1.81 -25.24 -8.41
C TYR A 140 -1.91 -25.70 -6.95
N THR A 141 -1.85 -24.75 -6.00
CA THR A 141 -2.01 -25.04 -4.56
C THR A 141 -3.45 -24.81 -4.11
N GLU A 142 -3.86 -25.46 -3.03
CA GLU A 142 -5.18 -25.21 -2.44
C GLU A 142 -5.25 -23.77 -1.89
N PHE A 143 -6.36 -23.08 -2.18
CA PHE A 143 -6.65 -21.75 -1.66
C PHE A 143 -8.09 -21.67 -1.18
N ASN A 144 -8.29 -21.17 0.04
CA ASN A 144 -9.62 -21.01 0.59
C ASN A 144 -10.22 -19.66 0.19
N ILE A 145 -11.04 -19.70 -0.87
CA ILE A 145 -11.70 -18.51 -1.44
C ILE A 145 -12.61 -17.76 -0.46
N ILE A 146 -13.06 -18.42 0.61
CA ILE A 146 -13.95 -17.82 1.61
C ILE A 146 -13.27 -16.64 2.32
N TYR A 147 -11.97 -16.74 2.64
CA TYR A 147 -11.25 -15.64 3.31
C TYR A 147 -11.12 -14.40 2.42
N LEU A 148 -10.90 -14.60 1.12
CA LEU A 148 -10.90 -13.50 0.14
C LEU A 148 -12.27 -12.83 0.04
N LEU A 149 -13.35 -13.61 0.00
CA LEU A 149 -14.71 -13.07 -0.06
C LEU A 149 -15.08 -12.29 1.20
N ILE A 150 -14.76 -12.83 2.38
CA ILE A 150 -15.02 -12.17 3.66
C ILE A 150 -14.23 -10.85 3.75
N SER A 151 -12.93 -10.89 3.49
CA SER A 151 -12.09 -9.68 3.54
C SER A 151 -12.53 -8.62 2.53
N GLY A 152 -12.91 -9.03 1.31
CA GLY A 152 -13.46 -8.15 0.29
C GLY A 152 -14.78 -7.50 0.71
N LEU A 153 -15.70 -8.26 1.31
CA LEU A 153 -16.98 -7.75 1.78
C LEU A 153 -16.79 -6.76 2.94
N PHE A 154 -15.94 -7.10 3.91
CA PHE A 154 -15.59 -6.20 5.01
C PHE A 154 -14.95 -4.90 4.53
N LEU A 155 -13.99 -4.99 3.59
CA LEU A 155 -13.36 -3.82 2.98
C LEU A 155 -14.40 -2.93 2.29
N LEU A 156 -15.33 -3.53 1.55
CA LEU A 156 -16.37 -2.82 0.83
C LEU A 156 -17.33 -2.09 1.78
N VAL A 157 -17.85 -2.78 2.80
CA VAL A 157 -18.79 -2.20 3.76
C VAL A 157 -18.12 -1.10 4.57
N TYR A 158 -16.92 -1.36 5.09
CA TYR A 158 -16.20 -0.39 5.90
C TYR A 158 -15.80 0.84 5.09
N SER A 159 -15.28 0.66 3.87
CA SER A 159 -14.92 1.77 3.00
C SER A 159 -16.11 2.66 2.66
N TYR A 160 -17.30 2.09 2.48
CA TYR A 160 -18.53 2.85 2.25
C TYR A 160 -18.89 3.72 3.46
N ILE A 161 -18.93 3.12 4.65
CA ILE A 161 -19.25 3.83 5.90
C ILE A 161 -18.21 4.93 6.18
N ALA A 162 -16.92 4.64 5.99
CA ALA A 162 -15.84 5.60 6.15
C ALA A 162 -15.99 6.78 5.16
N PHE A 163 -16.28 6.49 3.89
CA PHE A 163 -16.46 7.52 2.87
C PHE A 163 -17.65 8.44 3.16
N ILE A 164 -18.79 7.88 3.56
CA ILE A 164 -19.96 8.66 3.99
C ILE A 164 -19.62 9.50 5.22
N SER A 165 -18.95 8.90 6.21
CA SER A 165 -18.58 9.60 7.45
C SER A 165 -17.68 10.80 7.20
N LEU A 166 -16.68 10.65 6.31
CA LEU A 166 -15.79 11.74 5.89
C LEU A 166 -16.52 12.83 5.09
N SER A 167 -17.57 12.46 4.37
CA SER A 167 -18.36 13.39 3.54
C SER A 167 -19.33 14.21 4.39
N VAL A 168 -20.14 13.55 5.23
CA VAL A 168 -21.25 14.12 6.00
C VAL A 168 -20.78 14.77 7.31
N LYS A 169 -19.75 14.21 7.97
CA LYS A 169 -19.10 14.76 9.19
C LYS A 169 -20.03 14.92 10.39
N LYS A 170 -20.97 13.99 10.55
CA LYS A 170 -21.84 13.92 11.74
C LYS A 170 -21.30 12.90 12.74
N ASN A 171 -22.00 12.72 13.85
CA ASN A 171 -21.70 11.68 14.83
C ASN A 171 -21.88 10.28 14.19
N PHE A 172 -21.19 9.26 14.73
CA PHE A 172 -21.17 7.91 14.14
C PHE A 172 -22.56 7.36 13.81
N MET A 173 -23.51 7.42 14.76
CA MET A 173 -24.89 6.94 14.54
C MET A 173 -25.62 7.70 13.42
N GLN A 174 -25.36 9.01 13.28
CA GLN A 174 -25.94 9.82 12.21
C GLN A 174 -25.27 9.53 10.86
N ASN A 175 -23.97 9.21 10.85
CA ASN A 175 -23.28 8.77 9.63
C ASN A 175 -23.79 7.40 9.16
N LEU A 176 -24.09 6.47 10.08
CA LEU A 176 -24.70 5.19 9.73
C LEU A 176 -26.10 5.36 9.12
N ARG A 177 -26.93 6.25 9.70
CA ARG A 177 -28.22 6.61 9.10
C ARG A 177 -28.03 7.21 7.73
N ALA A 178 -27.13 8.19 7.59
CA ALA A 178 -26.84 8.80 6.29
C ALA A 178 -26.32 7.79 5.25
N ALA A 179 -25.55 6.78 5.67
CA ALA A 179 -25.09 5.70 4.79
C ALA A 179 -26.25 4.83 4.32
N LYS A 180 -27.19 4.51 5.20
CA LYS A 180 -28.43 3.81 4.85
C LYS A 180 -29.29 4.65 3.89
N ASP A 181 -29.46 5.94 4.17
CA ASP A 181 -30.27 6.85 3.35
C ASP A 181 -29.66 7.06 1.95
N ASN A 182 -28.34 6.97 1.84
CA ASN A 182 -27.60 7.09 0.59
C ASN A 182 -27.31 5.75 -0.12
N ILE A 183 -27.94 4.63 0.30
CA ILE A 183 -27.65 3.29 -0.24
C ILE A 183 -27.85 3.19 -1.76
N ARG A 184 -28.73 4.00 -2.36
CA ARG A 184 -28.89 4.09 -3.82
C ARG A 184 -27.63 4.52 -4.57
N LEU A 185 -26.68 5.18 -3.89
CA LEU A 185 -25.39 5.58 -4.46
C LEU A 185 -24.35 4.45 -4.39
N PHE A 186 -24.69 3.30 -3.79
CA PHE A 186 -23.80 2.16 -3.63
C PHE A 186 -23.24 1.62 -4.94
N PRO A 187 -23.98 1.52 -6.07
CA PRO A 187 -23.38 1.09 -7.35
C PRO A 187 -22.30 2.04 -7.86
N GLU A 188 -22.49 3.35 -7.72
CA GLU A 188 -21.47 4.34 -8.08
C GLU A 188 -20.27 4.29 -7.14
N PHE A 189 -20.52 4.03 -5.85
CA PHE A 189 -19.46 3.80 -4.88
C PHE A 189 -18.67 2.51 -5.18
N PHE A 190 -19.34 1.45 -5.62
CA PHE A 190 -18.70 0.20 -6.01
C PHE A 190 -17.72 0.41 -7.18
N LEU A 191 -18.11 1.17 -8.20
CA LEU A 191 -17.21 1.57 -9.29
C LEU A 191 -16.00 2.39 -8.78
N PHE A 192 -16.21 3.26 -7.79
CA PHE A 192 -15.14 3.99 -7.13
C PHE A 192 -14.16 3.06 -6.40
N ILE A 193 -14.66 2.03 -5.72
CA ILE A 193 -13.83 1.02 -5.06
C ILE A 193 -13.04 0.20 -6.10
N ILE A 194 -13.68 -0.26 -7.17
CA ILE A 194 -12.97 -0.96 -8.27
C ILE A 194 -11.82 -0.10 -8.80
N THR A 195 -12.07 1.18 -9.07
CA THR A 195 -11.06 2.11 -9.56
C THR A 195 -9.91 2.26 -8.54
N THR A 196 -10.23 2.31 -7.25
CA THR A 196 -9.23 2.36 -6.16
C THR A 196 -8.37 1.10 -6.13
N VAL A 197 -8.97 -0.08 -6.29
CA VAL A 197 -8.24 -1.35 -6.37
C VAL A 197 -7.32 -1.38 -7.60
N LEU A 198 -7.78 -0.92 -8.76
CA LEU A 198 -6.95 -0.84 -9.97
C LEU A 198 -5.76 0.12 -9.83
N VAL A 199 -5.93 1.24 -9.11
CA VAL A 199 -4.82 2.15 -8.77
C VAL A 199 -3.75 1.42 -7.97
N LEU A 200 -4.15 0.64 -6.96
CA LEU A 200 -3.23 -0.13 -6.12
C LEU A 200 -2.53 -1.24 -6.89
N ILE A 201 -3.26 -1.98 -7.74
CA ILE A 201 -2.67 -2.98 -8.63
C ILE A 201 -1.64 -2.33 -9.54
N SER A 202 -1.93 -1.15 -10.09
CA SER A 202 -0.98 -0.41 -10.93
C SER A 202 0.28 -0.02 -10.16
N MET A 203 0.16 0.39 -8.89
CA MET A 203 1.33 0.65 -8.02
C MET A 203 2.16 -0.61 -7.79
N ILE A 204 1.53 -1.76 -7.57
CA ILE A 204 2.21 -3.06 -7.42
C ILE A 204 2.94 -3.43 -8.72
N ILE A 205 2.29 -3.27 -9.88
CA ILE A 205 2.93 -3.52 -11.19
C ILE A 205 4.15 -2.61 -11.37
N ILE A 206 4.05 -1.32 -11.04
CA ILE A 206 5.20 -0.40 -11.07
C ILE A 206 6.32 -0.93 -10.18
N TYR A 207 6.02 -1.39 -8.97
CA TYR A 207 7.03 -1.95 -8.05
C TYR A 207 7.71 -3.20 -8.62
N ILE A 208 6.95 -4.11 -9.23
CA ILE A 208 7.47 -5.31 -9.90
C ILE A 208 8.39 -4.92 -11.06
N PHE A 209 7.95 -3.99 -11.92
CA PHE A 209 8.73 -3.53 -13.07
C PHE A 209 10.00 -2.83 -12.63
N LEU A 210 9.92 -1.97 -11.60
CA LEU A 210 11.10 -1.36 -10.99
C LEU A 210 12.07 -2.43 -10.49
N SER A 211 11.58 -3.46 -9.82
CA SER A 211 12.40 -4.54 -9.26
C SER A 211 13.10 -5.36 -10.33
N ALA A 212 12.45 -5.55 -11.48
CA ALA A 212 12.97 -6.28 -12.64
C ALA A 212 13.74 -5.41 -13.65
N ASP A 213 14.07 -4.15 -13.31
CA ASP A 213 14.76 -3.20 -14.19
C ASP A 213 14.05 -2.92 -15.53
N TYR A 214 12.72 -3.09 -15.57
CA TYR A 214 11.90 -2.78 -16.74
C TYR A 214 11.39 -1.33 -16.74
N SER A 215 11.05 -0.83 -17.93
CA SER A 215 10.47 0.50 -18.11
C SER A 215 9.09 0.62 -17.45
N ILE A 216 8.92 1.62 -16.59
CA ILE A 216 7.67 1.90 -15.87
C ILE A 216 6.75 2.91 -16.56
N ILE A 217 7.10 3.39 -17.76
CA ILE A 217 6.38 4.49 -18.41
C ILE A 217 4.90 4.14 -18.62
N ILE A 218 4.62 2.95 -19.15
CA ILE A 218 3.25 2.48 -19.42
C ILE A 218 2.43 2.35 -18.13
N PRO A 219 2.84 1.57 -17.12
CA PRO A 219 2.06 1.44 -15.89
C PRO A 219 1.94 2.77 -15.13
N PHE A 220 2.89 3.68 -15.28
CA PHE A 220 2.80 5.04 -14.73
C PHE A 220 1.75 5.91 -15.43
N ILE A 221 1.64 5.85 -16.77
CA ILE A 221 0.57 6.54 -17.51
C ILE A 221 -0.80 6.00 -17.09
N VAL A 222 -0.94 4.67 -16.98
CA VAL A 222 -2.18 4.03 -16.50
C VAL A 222 -2.54 4.54 -15.10
N LEU A 223 -1.56 4.62 -14.19
CA LEU A 223 -1.76 5.13 -12.83
C LEU A 223 -2.26 6.58 -12.82
N ILE A 224 -1.74 7.45 -13.69
CA ILE A 224 -2.21 8.84 -13.84
C ILE A 224 -3.68 8.88 -14.28
N ILE A 225 -4.03 8.12 -15.32
CA ILE A 225 -5.39 8.08 -15.87
C ILE A 225 -6.38 7.60 -14.80
N LEU A 226 -6.06 6.50 -14.13
CA LEU A 226 -6.90 5.94 -13.06
C LEU A 226 -7.06 6.94 -11.90
N THR A 227 -6.00 7.67 -11.55
CA THR A 227 -6.09 8.67 -10.48
C THR A 227 -6.97 9.85 -10.86
N LEU A 228 -6.88 10.34 -12.10
CA LEU A 228 -7.79 11.39 -12.59
C LEU A 228 -9.25 10.93 -12.56
N LEU A 229 -9.51 9.69 -12.98
CA LEU A 229 -10.83 9.07 -12.92
C LEU A 229 -11.34 8.98 -11.47
N LEU A 230 -10.48 8.54 -10.54
CA LEU A 230 -10.78 8.41 -9.12
C LEU A 230 -11.12 9.77 -8.48
N ILE A 231 -10.36 10.82 -8.83
CA ILE A 231 -10.65 12.20 -8.39
C ILE A 231 -12.03 12.64 -8.90
N TRP A 232 -12.35 12.37 -10.16
CA TRP A 232 -13.65 12.72 -10.74
C TRP A 232 -14.80 11.99 -10.05
N GLN A 233 -14.70 10.67 -9.89
CA GLN A 233 -15.68 9.82 -9.18
C GLN A 233 -15.89 10.29 -7.74
N LYS A 234 -14.80 10.48 -6.97
CA LYS A 234 -14.81 11.00 -5.59
C LYS A 234 -15.62 12.29 -5.51
N ASN A 235 -15.33 13.24 -6.39
CA ASN A 235 -15.97 14.56 -6.39
C ASN A 235 -17.45 14.49 -6.75
N ARG A 236 -17.82 13.62 -7.68
CA ARG A 236 -19.21 13.39 -8.08
C ARG A 236 -20.00 12.76 -6.94
N LEU A 237 -19.45 11.72 -6.30
CA LEU A 237 -20.06 11.03 -5.16
C LEU A 237 -20.27 11.98 -3.98
N ILE A 238 -19.26 12.75 -3.57
CA ILE A 238 -19.38 13.73 -2.47
C ILE A 238 -20.51 14.73 -2.75
N LYS A 239 -20.59 15.26 -3.98
CA LYS A 239 -21.66 16.20 -4.35
C LYS A 239 -23.04 15.57 -4.22
N LYS A 240 -23.22 14.32 -4.66
CA LYS A 240 -24.50 13.61 -4.54
C LYS A 240 -24.86 13.34 -3.09
N ILE A 241 -23.91 12.91 -2.26
CA ILE A 241 -24.10 12.64 -0.84
C ILE A 241 -24.49 13.90 -0.07
N LEU A 242 -23.92 15.07 -0.42
CA LEU A 242 -24.22 16.33 0.27
C LEU A 242 -25.51 17.00 -0.20
N PHE A 243 -26.03 16.61 -1.37
CA PHE A 243 -27.27 17.16 -1.93
C PHE A 243 -28.52 16.39 -1.49
N PHE A 244 -28.34 15.15 -1.02
CA PHE A 244 -29.39 14.32 -0.43
C PHE A 244 -29.32 14.32 1.09
#